data_AF-A0A2G5CWZ4-F1
#
_entry.id   AF-A0A2G5CWZ4-F1
#
_cell.length_a   1.000
_cell.length_b   1.000
_cell.length_c   1.000
_cell.angle_alpha   90.00
_cell.angle_beta   90.00
_cell.angle_gamma   90.00
#
_symmetry.space_group_name_H-M   'P 1'
#
loop_
_entity.id
_entity.type
_entity.pdbx_description
1 polymer ?
#
loop_
_entity_poly.entity_id
_entity_poly.type
_entity_poly.pdbx_seq_one_letter_code
_entity_poly.pdbx_strand_id
1 'polypeptide(L)'
;MANLKSFVAIYPLAALLLMLMAMSTVTQAQTQTCSSQLSNLNSCIPSVVPGSNVSPSTECCSAIQQVEHDCICTTLRVVAQMPTACKLPALTCSP
;
A
#
# COMPACT_ATOMS: atom_id res chain seq x y z
N MET A 1 -24.55 17.52 -42.89
CA MET A 1 -24.02 16.32 -42.20
C MET A 1 -22.54 16.51 -41.77
N ALA A 2 -22.13 17.70 -41.34
CA ALA A 2 -20.73 17.98 -40.98
C ALA A 2 -20.50 17.96 -39.45
N ASN A 3 -21.54 18.22 -38.64
CA ASN A 3 -21.40 18.29 -37.19
C ASN A 3 -21.37 16.92 -36.49
N LEU A 4 -21.96 15.88 -37.10
CA LEU A 4 -22.00 14.53 -36.48
C LEU A 4 -20.61 13.87 -36.41
N LYS A 5 -19.71 14.22 -37.34
CA LYS A 5 -18.35 13.66 -37.43
C LYS A 5 -17.42 14.17 -36.31
N SER A 6 -17.73 15.35 -35.77
CA SER A 6 -16.99 15.94 -34.64
C SER A 6 -17.37 15.28 -33.31
N PHE A 7 -18.66 15.01 -33.06
CA PHE A 7 -19.14 14.36 -31.83
C PHE A 7 -18.60 12.92 -31.67
N VAL A 8 -18.44 12.19 -32.77
CA VAL A 8 -17.90 10.82 -32.79
C VAL A 8 -16.41 10.77 -32.40
N ALA A 9 -15.65 11.83 -32.66
CA ALA A 9 -14.23 11.92 -32.30
C ALA A 9 -13.99 12.40 -30.85
N ILE A 10 -14.93 13.16 -30.28
CA ILE A 10 -14.82 13.73 -28.92
C ILE A 10 -15.17 12.69 -27.83
N TYR A 11 -16.12 11.80 -28.11
CA TYR A 11 -16.55 10.72 -27.21
C TYR A 11 -15.41 9.78 -26.73
N PRO A 12 -14.54 9.23 -27.62
CA PRO A 12 -13.47 8.33 -27.18
C PRO A 12 -12.41 9.04 -26.34
N LEU A 13 -12.12 10.32 -26.60
CA LEU A 13 -11.17 11.12 -25.82
C LEU A 13 -11.70 11.42 -24.42
N ALA A 14 -12.97 11.82 -24.29
CA ALA A 14 -13.59 12.06 -22.98
C ALA A 14 -13.68 10.78 -22.14
N ALA A 15 -14.03 9.65 -22.76
CA ALA A 15 -14.06 8.35 -22.09
C ALA A 15 -12.66 7.91 -21.62
N LEU A 16 -11.62 8.12 -22.43
CA LEU A 16 -10.24 7.80 -22.07
C LEU A 16 -9.77 8.66 -20.87
N LEU A 17 -10.05 9.96 -20.89
CA LEU A 17 -9.71 10.87 -19.79
C LEU A 17 -10.44 10.52 -18.48
N LEU A 18 -11.72 10.13 -18.55
CA LEU A 18 -12.47 9.64 -17.39
C LEU A 18 -11.87 8.35 -16.83
N MET A 19 -11.44 7.42 -17.69
CA MET A 19 -10.81 6.17 -17.26
C MET A 19 -9.45 6.41 -16.57
N LEU A 20 -8.63 7.34 -17.09
CA LEU A 20 -7.38 7.78 -16.47
C LEU A 20 -7.59 8.41 -15.07
N MET A 21 -8.64 9.23 -14.92
CA MET A 21 -8.98 9.83 -13.62
C MET A 21 -9.52 8.81 -12.61
N ALA A 22 -10.24 7.77 -13.06
CA ALA A 22 -10.71 6.71 -12.18
C ALA A 22 -9.55 5.85 -11.62
N MET A 23 -8.46 5.67 -12.38
CA MET A 23 -7.30 4.90 -11.91
C MET A 23 -6.51 5.64 -10.81
N SER A 24 -6.41 6.97 -10.88
CA SER A 24 -5.63 7.75 -9.90
C SER A 24 -6.28 7.82 -8.52
N THR A 25 -7.61 7.76 -8.43
CA THR A 25 -8.32 7.77 -7.13
C THR A 25 -8.22 6.43 -6.41
N VAL A 26 -8.22 5.31 -7.14
CA VAL A 26 -8.11 3.96 -6.56
C VAL A 26 -6.76 3.76 -5.86
N THR A 27 -5.67 4.24 -6.48
CA THR A 27 -4.32 4.11 -5.90
C THR A 27 -4.14 4.89 -4.59
N GLN A 28 -4.69 6.09 -4.49
CA GLN A 28 -4.63 6.89 -3.26
C GLN A 28 -5.48 6.27 -2.14
N ALA A 29 -6.68 5.79 -2.46
CA ALA A 29 -7.54 5.12 -1.48
C ALA A 29 -6.89 3.85 -0.92
N GLN A 30 -6.25 3.05 -1.77
CA GLN A 30 -5.48 1.87 -1.33
C GLN A 30 -4.29 2.24 -0.45
N THR A 31 -3.57 3.31 -0.78
CA THR A 31 -2.44 3.79 0.03
C THR A 31 -2.88 4.26 1.42
N GLN A 32 -3.98 5.03 1.50
CA GLN A 32 -4.55 5.48 2.77
C GLN A 32 -5.06 4.31 3.63
N THR A 33 -5.69 3.33 2.97
CA THR A 33 -6.18 2.11 3.64
C THR A 33 -5.01 1.31 4.21
N CYS A 34 -3.97 1.08 3.40
CA CYS A 34 -2.75 0.38 3.82
C CYS A 34 -2.06 1.07 5.00
N SER A 35 -1.89 2.40 4.93
CA SER A 35 -1.29 3.18 6.03
C SER A 35 -2.08 3.06 7.33
N SER A 36 -3.41 3.06 7.25
CA SER A 36 -4.28 2.93 8.42
C SER A 36 -4.21 1.52 9.02
N GLN A 37 -4.23 0.49 8.17
CA GLN A 37 -4.09 -0.92 8.58
C GLN A 37 -2.73 -1.18 9.25
N LEU A 38 -1.64 -0.66 8.68
CA LEU A 38 -0.29 -0.76 9.26
C LEU A 38 -0.20 -0.07 10.62
N SER A 39 -0.87 1.06 10.81
CA SER A 39 -0.87 1.79 12.09
C SER A 39 -1.48 0.96 13.23
N ASN A 40 -2.44 0.09 12.93
CA ASN A 40 -3.05 -0.80 13.91
C ASN A 40 -2.08 -1.90 14.40
N LEU A 41 -0.99 -2.17 13.67
CA LEU A 41 0.06 -3.10 14.08
C LEU A 41 0.94 -2.58 15.22
N ASN A 42 0.76 -1.33 15.66
CA ASN A 42 1.47 -0.80 16.84
C ASN A 42 1.20 -1.63 18.11
N SER A 43 0.06 -2.32 18.19
CA SER A 43 -0.25 -3.28 19.26
C SER A 43 0.70 -4.50 19.29
N CYS A 44 1.39 -4.79 18.19
CA CYS A 44 2.33 -5.91 18.08
C CYS A 44 3.74 -5.59 18.58
N ILE A 45 4.07 -4.31 18.83
CA ILE A 45 5.43 -3.88 19.21
C ILE A 45 6.03 -4.72 20.35
N PRO A 46 5.33 -4.99 21.47
CA PRO A 46 5.92 -5.74 22.58
C PRO A 46 6.39 -7.15 22.19
N SER A 47 5.79 -7.77 21.17
CA SER A 47 6.07 -9.16 20.76
C SER A 47 7.08 -9.27 19.61
N VAL A 48 7.38 -8.18 18.90
CA VAL A 48 8.30 -8.18 17.74
C VAL A 48 9.70 -7.66 18.08
N VAL A 49 9.91 -7.20 19.31
CA VAL A 49 11.23 -6.74 19.77
C VAL A 49 12.14 -7.96 20.01
N PRO A 50 13.37 -7.97 19.47
CA PRO A 50 14.33 -9.04 19.73
C PRO A 50 14.55 -9.26 21.22
N GLY A 51 14.50 -10.53 21.66
CA GLY A 51 14.62 -10.89 23.07
C GLY A 51 13.32 -10.76 23.88
N SER A 52 12.22 -10.34 23.27
CA SER A 52 10.90 -10.40 23.89
C SER A 52 10.41 -11.85 23.98
N ASN A 53 9.88 -12.21 25.16
CA ASN A 53 9.18 -13.48 25.39
C ASN A 53 7.65 -13.28 25.48
N VAL A 54 7.15 -12.11 25.06
CA VAL A 54 5.73 -11.75 25.15
C VAL A 54 4.98 -12.32 23.95
N SER A 55 4.05 -13.24 24.20
CA SER A 55 3.13 -13.73 23.17
C SER A 55 2.31 -12.56 22.58
N PRO A 56 2.02 -12.55 21.27
CA PRO A 56 1.15 -11.54 20.67
C PRO A 56 -0.21 -11.51 21.35
N SER A 57 -0.73 -10.30 21.57
CA SER A 57 -2.08 -10.11 22.11
C SER A 57 -3.14 -10.44 21.05
N THR A 58 -4.39 -10.66 21.49
CA THR A 58 -5.52 -10.89 20.59
C THR A 58 -5.74 -9.72 19.63
N GLU A 59 -5.50 -8.50 20.10
CA GLU A 59 -5.60 -7.27 19.30
C GLU A 59 -4.53 -7.25 18.21
N CYS A 60 -3.28 -7.61 18.52
CA CYS A 60 -2.22 -7.72 17.53
C CYS A 60 -2.57 -8.77 16.44
N CYS A 61 -3.01 -9.97 16.86
CA CYS A 61 -3.40 -11.02 15.92
C CYS A 61 -4.57 -10.58 15.02
N SER A 62 -5.57 -9.90 15.60
CA SER A 62 -6.73 -9.38 14.86
C SER A 62 -6.32 -8.25 13.90
N ALA A 63 -5.38 -7.39 14.30
CA ALA A 63 -4.86 -6.34 13.44
C ALA A 63 -4.11 -6.93 12.25
N ILE A 64 -3.23 -7.93 12.47
CA ILE A 64 -2.51 -8.61 11.39
C ILE A 64 -3.48 -9.25 10.38
N GLN A 65 -4.56 -9.89 10.84
CA GLN A 65 -5.56 -10.50 9.96
C GLN A 65 -6.31 -9.49 9.08
N GLN A 66 -6.38 -8.23 9.49
CA GLN A 66 -7.07 -7.17 8.76
C GLN A 66 -6.16 -6.45 7.75
N VAL A 67 -4.84 -6.62 7.84
CA VAL A 67 -3.90 -6.01 6.89
C VAL A 67 -3.96 -6.76 5.57
N GLU A 68 -4.12 -6.01 4.49
CA GLU A 68 -4.11 -6.60 3.16
C GLU A 68 -2.73 -7.21 2.84
N HIS A 69 -2.72 -8.41 2.25
CA HIS A 69 -1.48 -9.14 2.00
C HIS A 69 -0.52 -8.38 1.06
N ASP A 70 -1.04 -7.72 0.02
CA ASP A 70 -0.20 -6.91 -0.88
C ASP A 70 0.41 -5.70 -0.17
N CYS A 71 -0.39 -5.01 0.65
CA CYS A 71 0.04 -3.88 1.47
C CYS A 71 1.24 -4.26 2.35
N ILE A 72 1.15 -5.35 3.12
CA ILE A 72 2.25 -5.75 4.00
C ILE A 72 3.49 -6.20 3.23
N CYS A 73 3.33 -6.97 2.15
CA CYS A 73 4.46 -7.43 1.34
C CYS A 73 5.20 -6.28 0.65
N THR A 74 4.47 -5.33 0.07
CA THR A 74 5.05 -4.16 -0.58
C THR A 74 5.71 -3.25 0.45
N THR A 75 5.11 -3.07 1.62
CA THR A 75 5.71 -2.31 2.72
C THR A 75 7.02 -2.92 3.18
N LEU A 76 7.06 -4.23 3.45
CA LEU A 76 8.29 -4.91 3.86
C LEU A 76 9.41 -4.78 2.82
N ARG A 77 9.07 -4.88 1.53
CA ARG A 77 10.02 -4.67 0.42
C ARG A 77 10.59 -3.26 0.44
N VAL A 78 9.74 -2.23 0.59
CA VAL A 78 10.16 -0.83 0.64
C VAL A 78 11.06 -0.59 1.85
N VAL A 79 10.65 -1.06 3.04
CA VAL A 79 11.42 -0.91 4.28
C VAL A 79 12.79 -1.59 4.17
N ALA A 80 12.89 -2.77 3.56
CA ALA A 80 14.16 -3.44 3.33
C ALA A 80 15.12 -2.64 2.41
N GLN A 81 14.57 -1.82 1.50
CA GLN A 81 15.33 -0.97 0.59
C GLN A 81 15.60 0.44 1.14
N MET A 82 14.86 0.89 2.16
CA MET A 82 15.03 2.20 2.79
C MET A 82 16.46 2.49 3.24
N PRO A 83 17.21 1.57 3.89
CA PRO A 83 18.59 1.83 4.27
C PRO A 83 19.44 2.30 3.08
N THR A 84 19.36 1.60 1.95
CA THR A 84 20.09 1.95 0.72
C THR A 84 19.66 3.31 0.19
N ALA A 85 18.36 3.60 0.18
CA ALA A 85 17.83 4.92 -0.20
C ALA A 85 18.34 6.05 0.72
N CYS A 86 18.56 5.74 2.00
CA CYS A 86 19.14 6.63 3.00
C CYS A 86 20.68 6.63 3.04
N LYS A 87 21.36 5.97 2.08
CA LYS A 87 22.84 5.82 2.03
C LYS A 87 23.43 5.07 3.24
N LEU A 88 22.66 4.16 3.83
CA LEU A 88 23.07 3.25 4.88
C LEU A 88 23.39 1.87 4.29
N PRO A 89 24.17 1.03 4.99
CA PRO A 89 24.38 -0.36 4.60
C PRO A 89 23.04 -1.10 4.44
N ALA A 90 22.98 -1.99 3.44
CA ALA A 90 21.79 -2.81 3.20
C ALA A 90 21.51 -3.74 4.39
N LEU A 91 20.23 -3.98 4.67
CA LEU A 91 19.82 -4.95 5.67
C LEU A 91 20.10 -6.37 5.18
N THR A 92 20.85 -7.14 5.96
CA THR A 92 21.07 -8.57 5.75
C THR A 92 20.39 -9.33 6.89
N CYS A 93 19.19 -9.85 6.66
CA CYS A 93 18.50 -10.70 7.63
C CYS A 93 18.93 -12.15 7.42
N SER A 94 19.48 -12.80 8.44
CA SER A 94 19.64 -14.26 8.46
C SER A 94 18.26 -14.90 8.69
N PRO A 95 17.94 -16.02 8.02
CA PRO A 95 16.80 -16.85 8.40
C PRO A 95 16.92 -17.38 9.84
#